data_AF-A0A7K3LC18-F1
#
_entry.id   AF-A0A7K3LC18-F1
#
_cell.length_a   1.000
_cell.length_b   1.000
_cell.length_c   1.000
_cell.angle_alpha   90.00
_cell.angle_beta   90.00
_cell.angle_gamma   90.00
#
_symmetry.space_group_name_H-M   'P 1'
#
loop_
_entity.id
_entity.type
_entity.pdbx_description
1 polymer ?
#
loop_
_entity_poly.entity_id
_entity_poly.type
_entity_poly.pdbx_seq_one_letter_code
_entity_poly.pdbx_strand_id
1 'polypeptide(L)'
;DEAGITWAGYAQSMPSAGDLVSSGDYSADELPFAQFGYVYGNTPDYLQEHLLPLTQLSDDLADPSTFPGFTWIAANEDNNMEGPVDTLSGVLQFIATQFTDHQYNVAAGDQFVQQQVSTIENSATWTDPNEKDAIIITFDEDNNNLSLGFGNEGNHVPMIVIPNQGAITLGGMQSGNFTTDDYYNQYSLMATIEDALRTSPGTLAPLTDNDMYATPMNAFWK
;
A
#
# COMPACT_ATOMS: atom_id res chain seq x y z
N ASP A 1 6.74 15.80 -0.17
CA ASP A 1 7.11 17.08 -0.82
C ASP A 1 7.89 18.05 0.05
N GLU A 2 7.31 18.66 1.08
CA GLU A 2 8.01 19.72 1.85
C GLU A 2 9.34 19.24 2.46
N ALA A 3 9.40 17.98 2.90
CA ALA A 3 10.59 17.34 3.43
C ALA A 3 11.62 16.91 2.35
N GLY A 4 11.32 17.09 1.06
CA GLY A 4 12.16 16.64 -0.05
C GLY A 4 12.20 15.12 -0.25
N ILE A 5 11.28 14.38 0.38
CA ILE A 5 11.13 12.93 0.21
C ILE A 5 10.30 12.69 -1.04
N THR A 6 10.87 11.95 -2.00
CA THR A 6 10.22 11.53 -3.24
C THR A 6 9.17 10.47 -2.94
N TRP A 7 8.07 10.50 -3.69
CA TRP A 7 7.01 9.51 -3.55
C TRP A 7 6.30 9.23 -4.87
N ALA A 8 5.71 8.05 -5.00
CA ALA A 8 4.77 7.76 -6.09
C ALA A 8 3.70 6.75 -5.67
N GLY A 9 2.53 6.84 -6.30
CA GLY A 9 1.48 5.84 -6.26
C GLY A 9 1.39 5.11 -7.59
N TYR A 10 1.39 3.78 -7.56
CA TYR A 10 1.21 2.92 -8.72
C TYR A 10 -0.15 2.22 -8.64
N ALA A 11 -1.06 2.51 -9.57
CA ALA A 11 -2.37 1.88 -9.62
C ALA A 11 -2.50 0.94 -10.83
N GLN A 12 -3.04 -0.26 -10.59
CA GLN A 12 -3.34 -1.20 -11.64
C GLN A 12 -4.43 -0.63 -12.56
N SER A 13 -4.33 -0.90 -13.86
CA SER A 13 -5.27 -0.41 -14.89
C SER A 13 -5.36 1.12 -15.08
N MET A 14 -4.59 1.95 -14.36
CA MET A 14 -4.57 3.39 -14.61
C MET A 14 -4.22 3.67 -16.09
N PRO A 15 -5.09 4.37 -16.85
CA PRO A 15 -4.94 4.51 -18.30
C PRO A 15 -3.70 5.30 -18.72
N SER A 16 -3.35 6.31 -17.93
CA SER A 16 -2.20 7.17 -18.15
C SER A 16 -1.75 7.82 -16.84
N ALA A 17 -0.48 8.21 -16.76
CA ALA A 17 0.03 8.90 -15.57
C ALA A 17 -0.77 10.18 -15.28
N GLY A 18 -1.07 10.40 -14.01
CA GLY A 18 -1.86 11.54 -13.54
C GLY A 18 -3.37 11.44 -13.79
N ASP A 19 -3.91 10.27 -14.16
CA ASP A 19 -5.34 10.13 -14.41
C ASP A 19 -6.15 10.18 -13.10
N LEU A 20 -7.09 11.14 -13.03
CA LEU A 20 -7.95 11.39 -11.88
C LEU A 20 -9.39 10.92 -12.12
N VAL A 21 -9.66 10.22 -13.23
CA VAL A 21 -11.00 9.77 -13.61
C VAL A 21 -11.04 8.26 -13.71
N SER A 22 -11.89 7.61 -12.89
CA SER A 22 -12.13 6.17 -12.97
C SER A 22 -12.59 5.77 -14.37
N SER A 23 -12.00 4.71 -14.94
CA SER A 23 -12.37 4.18 -16.25
C SER A 23 -11.90 2.74 -16.43
N GLY A 24 -12.75 1.92 -17.08
CA GLY A 24 -12.51 0.47 -17.11
C GLY A 24 -12.45 -0.07 -15.69
N ASP A 25 -11.43 -0.89 -15.42
CA ASP A 25 -11.21 -1.50 -14.10
C ASP A 25 -10.47 -0.57 -13.12
N TYR A 26 -9.99 0.60 -13.57
CA TYR A 26 -9.30 1.56 -12.71
C TYR A 26 -10.27 2.45 -11.97
N SER A 27 -10.11 2.55 -10.65
CA SER A 27 -10.75 3.57 -9.83
C SER A 27 -9.76 4.59 -9.27
N ALA A 28 -10.11 5.88 -9.36
CA ALA A 28 -9.25 6.96 -8.91
C ALA A 28 -9.09 7.05 -7.38
N ASP A 29 -9.90 6.33 -6.60
CA ASP A 29 -9.82 6.26 -5.14
C ASP A 29 -8.88 5.15 -4.62
N GLU A 30 -8.41 4.24 -5.50
CA GLU A 30 -7.38 3.23 -5.19
C GLU A 30 -6.08 3.85 -4.64
N LEU A 31 -5.78 5.07 -5.06
CA LEU A 31 -4.70 5.88 -4.53
C LEU A 31 -5.25 6.99 -3.62
N PRO A 32 -4.82 7.10 -2.35
CA PRO A 32 -5.39 8.07 -1.42
C PRO A 32 -5.01 9.52 -1.73
N PHE A 33 -4.00 9.73 -2.58
CA PHE A 33 -3.35 11.03 -2.76
C PHE A 33 -4.27 12.10 -3.35
N ALA A 34 -5.16 11.73 -4.26
CA ALA A 34 -6.10 12.65 -4.89
C ALA A 34 -7.17 13.19 -3.91
N GLN A 35 -7.28 12.65 -2.70
CA GLN A 35 -8.12 13.21 -1.63
C GLN A 35 -7.54 14.51 -1.06
N PHE A 36 -6.23 14.71 -1.17
CA PHE A 36 -5.58 15.93 -0.75
C PHE A 36 -5.71 17.00 -1.84
N GLY A 37 -6.36 18.12 -1.50
CA GLY A 37 -6.59 19.21 -2.46
C GLY A 37 -5.32 19.78 -3.09
N TYR A 38 -4.17 19.67 -2.42
CA TYR A 38 -2.89 20.11 -2.97
C TYR A 38 -2.38 19.19 -4.10
N VAL A 39 -2.68 17.88 -4.04
CA VAL A 39 -2.39 16.92 -5.11
C VAL A 39 -3.43 17.08 -6.21
N TYR A 40 -4.72 17.00 -5.86
CA TYR A 40 -5.82 17.07 -6.83
C TYR A 40 -5.79 18.35 -7.68
N GLY A 41 -5.47 19.49 -7.07
CA GLY A 41 -5.40 20.79 -7.72
C GLY A 41 -4.03 21.16 -8.31
N ASN A 42 -3.07 20.23 -8.34
CA ASN A 42 -1.71 20.50 -8.80
C ASN A 42 -1.60 20.55 -10.34
N THR A 43 -0.38 20.74 -10.85
CA THR A 43 -0.11 20.76 -12.29
C THR A 43 -0.21 19.36 -12.90
N PRO A 44 -0.50 19.25 -14.21
CA PRO A 44 -0.47 17.96 -14.90
C PRO A 44 0.88 17.24 -14.79
N ASP A 45 1.99 17.99 -14.87
CA ASP A 45 3.34 17.41 -14.75
C ASP A 45 3.56 16.79 -13.37
N TYR A 46 3.08 17.45 -12.31
CA TYR A 46 3.15 16.93 -10.95
C TYR A 46 2.33 15.63 -10.81
N LEU A 47 1.11 15.62 -11.34
CA LEU A 47 0.26 14.43 -11.32
C LEU A 47 0.91 13.27 -12.10
N GLN A 48 1.53 13.55 -13.24
CA GLN A 48 2.23 12.57 -14.07
C GLN A 48 3.53 12.05 -13.43
N GLU A 49 4.15 12.83 -12.55
CA GLU A 49 5.32 12.40 -11.77
C GLU A 49 4.94 11.46 -10.63
N HIS A 50 3.80 11.70 -9.97
CA HIS A 50 3.44 11.02 -8.73
C HIS A 50 2.38 9.93 -8.85
N LEU A 51 1.48 9.98 -9.84
CA LEU A 51 0.40 9.01 -10.01
C LEU A 51 0.66 8.22 -11.30
N LEU A 52 1.08 6.98 -11.14
CA LEU A 52 1.65 6.19 -12.22
C LEU A 52 0.81 4.92 -12.47
N PRO A 53 0.65 4.49 -13.74
CA PRO A 53 0.23 3.14 -14.05
C PRO A 53 1.17 2.10 -13.47
N LEU A 54 0.62 1.04 -12.87
CA LEU A 54 1.40 -0.06 -12.31
C LEU A 54 2.37 -0.70 -13.30
N THR A 55 2.09 -0.61 -14.61
CA THR A 55 3.00 -1.08 -15.65
C THR A 55 4.37 -0.39 -15.65
N GLN A 56 4.50 0.80 -15.05
CA GLN A 56 5.78 1.52 -14.93
C GLN A 56 6.64 1.01 -13.77
N LEU A 57 6.06 0.32 -12.78
CA LEU A 57 6.76 -0.08 -11.55
C LEU A 57 8.06 -0.85 -11.84
N SER A 58 8.02 -1.79 -12.80
CA SER A 58 9.21 -2.59 -13.14
C SER A 58 10.34 -1.78 -13.79
N ASP A 59 10.00 -0.73 -14.53
CA ASP A 59 11.00 0.14 -15.17
C ASP A 59 11.64 1.05 -14.11
N ASP A 60 10.84 1.61 -13.20
CA ASP A 60 11.33 2.49 -12.13
C ASP A 60 12.20 1.73 -11.11
N LEU A 61 11.82 0.49 -10.79
CA LEU A 61 12.58 -0.40 -9.92
C LEU A 61 13.98 -0.77 -10.46
N ALA A 62 14.26 -0.49 -11.74
CA ALA A 62 15.54 -0.81 -12.37
C ALA A 62 16.68 0.15 -11.97
N ASP A 63 16.37 1.36 -11.48
CA ASP A 63 17.35 2.34 -11.02
C ASP A 63 17.05 2.80 -9.58
N PRO A 64 17.79 2.27 -8.59
CA PRO A 64 17.61 2.66 -7.18
C PRO A 64 17.78 4.16 -6.94
N SER A 65 18.59 4.85 -7.77
CA SER A 65 18.90 6.27 -7.56
C SER A 65 17.75 7.22 -7.92
N THR A 66 16.76 6.71 -8.66
CA THR A 66 15.57 7.46 -9.07
C THR A 66 14.28 6.89 -8.49
N PHE A 67 14.31 5.70 -7.89
CA PHE A 67 13.12 5.11 -7.30
C PHE A 67 12.60 5.96 -6.12
N PRO A 68 11.28 6.15 -5.97
CA PRO A 68 10.73 6.98 -4.91
C PRO A 68 11.01 6.42 -3.50
N GLY A 69 11.30 7.30 -2.55
CA GLY A 69 11.52 6.91 -1.15
C GLY A 69 10.24 6.43 -0.44
N PHE A 70 9.06 6.85 -0.90
CA PHE A 70 7.77 6.32 -0.46
C PHE A 70 6.92 5.86 -1.66
N THR A 71 6.48 4.62 -1.63
CA THR A 71 5.71 4.03 -2.73
C THR A 71 4.43 3.38 -2.23
N TRP A 72 3.31 3.70 -2.88
CA TRP A 72 2.01 3.04 -2.68
C TRP A 72 1.67 2.23 -3.92
N ILE A 73 1.23 0.98 -3.76
CA ILE A 73 0.81 0.12 -4.86
C ILE A 73 -0.63 -0.30 -4.61
N ALA A 74 -1.51 -0.04 -5.57
CA ALA A 74 -2.92 -0.40 -5.48
C ALA A 74 -3.33 -1.36 -6.60
N ALA A 75 -4.07 -2.39 -6.21
CA ALA A 75 -4.74 -3.30 -7.11
C ALA A 75 -6.04 -2.67 -7.62
N ASN A 76 -6.47 -3.09 -8.81
CA ASN A 76 -7.73 -2.65 -9.39
C ASN A 76 -8.94 -3.41 -8.80
N GLU A 77 -10.15 -3.07 -9.22
CA GLU A 77 -11.40 -3.73 -8.78
C GLU A 77 -11.41 -5.26 -8.94
N ASP A 78 -10.69 -5.79 -9.92
CA ASP A 78 -10.59 -7.24 -10.13
C ASP A 78 -9.62 -7.94 -9.17
N ASN A 79 -8.75 -7.20 -8.49
CA ASN A 79 -7.66 -7.77 -7.69
C ASN A 79 -7.54 -7.19 -6.27
N ASN A 80 -8.33 -6.16 -5.91
CA ASN A 80 -8.34 -5.54 -4.58
C ASN A 80 -8.97 -6.39 -3.46
N MET A 81 -9.45 -7.59 -3.80
CA MET A 81 -10.17 -8.53 -2.93
C MET A 81 -11.59 -8.13 -2.52
N GLU A 82 -12.10 -6.97 -2.95
CA GLU A 82 -13.51 -6.56 -2.77
C GLU A 82 -14.35 -6.86 -4.01
N GLY A 83 -13.82 -6.54 -5.19
CA GLY A 83 -14.55 -6.57 -6.45
C GLY A 83 -14.41 -7.87 -7.27
N PRO A 84 -14.87 -7.87 -8.54
CA PRO A 84 -15.48 -6.74 -9.23
C PRO A 84 -16.90 -6.42 -8.75
N VAL A 85 -17.16 -5.14 -8.42
CA VAL A 85 -18.49 -4.59 -8.08
C VAL A 85 -18.98 -3.51 -9.07
N ASP A 86 -18.30 -3.38 -10.20
CA ASP A 86 -18.55 -2.39 -11.25
C ASP A 86 -19.75 -2.74 -12.16
N THR A 87 -20.14 -4.01 -12.22
CA THR A 87 -21.29 -4.50 -12.99
C THR A 87 -22.44 -4.93 -12.08
N LEU A 88 -23.69 -4.85 -12.56
CA LEU A 88 -24.85 -5.39 -11.82
C LEU A 88 -24.66 -6.88 -11.47
N SER A 89 -24.00 -7.65 -12.35
CA SER A 89 -23.61 -9.03 -12.07
C SER A 89 -22.56 -9.15 -10.97
N GLY A 90 -21.53 -8.30 -10.98
CA GLY A 90 -20.50 -8.23 -9.94
C GLY A 90 -21.09 -7.88 -8.58
N VAL A 91 -21.92 -6.84 -8.52
CA VAL A 91 -22.68 -6.47 -7.31
C VAL A 91 -23.57 -7.62 -6.83
N LEU A 92 -24.32 -8.28 -7.73
CA LEU A 92 -25.16 -9.42 -7.35
C LEU A 92 -24.33 -10.60 -6.86
N GLN A 93 -23.14 -10.83 -7.41
CA GLN A 93 -22.26 -11.89 -7.00
C GLN A 93 -21.60 -11.58 -5.65
N PHE A 94 -21.12 -10.36 -5.43
CA PHE A 94 -20.68 -9.87 -4.14
C PHE A 94 -21.78 -10.03 -3.08
N ILE A 95 -23.01 -9.56 -3.35
CA ILE A 95 -24.15 -9.75 -2.44
C ILE A 95 -24.40 -11.24 -2.18
N ALA A 96 -24.34 -12.09 -3.22
CA ALA A 96 -24.55 -13.52 -3.06
C ALA A 96 -23.46 -14.18 -2.20
N THR A 97 -22.19 -13.78 -2.33
CA THR A 97 -21.11 -14.27 -1.47
C THR A 97 -21.23 -13.79 -0.03
N GLN A 98 -21.99 -12.73 0.24
CA GLN A 98 -22.31 -12.33 1.62
C GLN A 98 -23.30 -13.29 2.31
N PHE A 99 -24.02 -14.11 1.55
CA PHE A 99 -24.94 -15.14 2.08
C PHE A 99 -24.34 -16.55 2.06
N THR A 100 -23.04 -16.68 1.77
CA THR A 100 -22.31 -17.95 1.74
C THR A 100 -21.01 -17.86 2.52
N ASP A 101 -20.50 -18.99 3.00
CA ASP A 101 -19.23 -19.06 3.73
C ASP A 101 -18.01 -19.08 2.77
N HIS A 102 -18.01 -18.26 1.71
CA HIS A 102 -16.99 -18.33 0.65
C HIS A 102 -16.28 -17.01 0.43
N GLN A 103 -14.96 -16.99 0.61
CA GLN A 103 -14.09 -15.86 0.29
C GLN A 103 -14.31 -15.40 -1.16
N TYR A 104 -14.67 -14.13 -1.34
CA TYR A 104 -14.76 -13.52 -2.66
C TYR A 104 -13.41 -12.88 -2.99
N ASN A 105 -12.92 -13.13 -4.20
CA ASN A 105 -11.76 -12.48 -4.81
C ASN A 105 -10.38 -12.51 -4.09
N VAL A 106 -10.28 -13.11 -2.89
CA VAL A 106 -9.01 -13.31 -2.15
C VAL A 106 -7.93 -13.98 -3.00
N ALA A 107 -8.31 -14.97 -3.82
CA ALA A 107 -7.35 -15.68 -4.68
C ALA A 107 -6.76 -14.78 -5.79
N ALA A 108 -7.52 -13.82 -6.31
CA ALA A 108 -7.01 -12.88 -7.31
C ALA A 108 -6.05 -11.87 -6.65
N GLY A 109 -6.43 -11.33 -5.49
CA GLY A 109 -5.54 -10.46 -4.73
C GLY A 109 -4.27 -11.16 -4.25
N ASP A 110 -4.33 -12.44 -3.87
CA ASP A 110 -3.13 -13.22 -3.49
C ASP A 110 -2.18 -13.37 -4.69
N GLN A 111 -2.72 -13.63 -5.89
CA GLN A 111 -1.93 -13.66 -7.12
C GLN A 111 -1.32 -12.29 -7.45
N PHE A 112 -2.08 -11.20 -7.28
CA PHE A 112 -1.59 -9.85 -7.46
C PHE A 112 -0.43 -9.55 -6.50
N VAL A 113 -0.61 -9.79 -5.20
CA VAL A 113 0.43 -9.60 -4.19
C VAL A 113 1.66 -10.44 -4.50
N GLN A 114 1.49 -11.72 -4.84
CA GLN A 114 2.59 -12.58 -5.25
C GLN A 114 3.38 -11.99 -6.43
N GLN A 115 2.68 -11.49 -7.45
CA GLN A 115 3.32 -10.87 -8.61
C GLN A 115 4.10 -9.61 -8.21
N GLN A 116 3.50 -8.70 -7.44
CA GLN A 116 4.17 -7.43 -7.09
C GLN A 116 5.34 -7.65 -6.15
N VAL A 117 5.19 -8.47 -5.11
CA VAL A 117 6.28 -8.82 -4.20
C VAL A 117 7.42 -9.48 -4.98
N SER A 118 7.11 -10.43 -5.87
CA SER A 118 8.14 -11.06 -6.70
C SER A 118 8.86 -10.05 -7.61
N THR A 119 8.13 -9.11 -8.23
CA THR A 119 8.73 -8.05 -9.05
C THR A 119 9.69 -7.19 -8.23
N ILE A 120 9.26 -6.76 -7.04
CA ILE A 120 10.07 -5.92 -6.15
C ILE A 120 11.30 -6.69 -5.66
N GLU A 121 11.14 -7.90 -5.12
CA GLU A 121 12.25 -8.66 -4.54
C GLU A 121 13.33 -9.06 -5.56
N ASN A 122 12.98 -9.12 -6.85
CA ASN A 122 13.92 -9.40 -7.94
C ASN A 122 14.51 -8.14 -8.61
N SER A 123 14.16 -6.94 -8.13
CA SER A 123 14.59 -5.68 -8.73
C SER A 123 16.02 -5.26 -8.35
N ALA A 124 16.58 -4.33 -9.13
CA ALA A 124 17.84 -3.67 -8.81
C ALA A 124 17.73 -2.84 -7.52
N THR A 125 16.60 -2.15 -7.33
CA THR A 125 16.32 -1.36 -6.12
C THR A 125 16.38 -2.22 -4.86
N TRP A 126 15.60 -3.31 -4.82
CA TRP A 126 15.54 -4.18 -3.63
C TRP A 126 16.87 -4.86 -3.30
N THR A 127 17.64 -5.21 -4.32
CA THR A 127 18.91 -5.94 -4.18
C THR A 127 20.12 -5.04 -4.01
N ASP A 128 19.97 -3.72 -4.10
CA ASP A 128 21.06 -2.78 -3.85
C ASP A 128 21.46 -2.81 -2.37
N PRO A 129 22.73 -3.10 -2.04
CA PRO A 129 23.19 -3.17 -0.65
C PRO A 129 23.21 -1.84 0.09
N ASN A 130 23.00 -0.71 -0.60
CA ASN A 130 22.94 0.62 -0.01
C ASN A 130 21.51 1.02 0.37
N GLU A 131 20.50 0.35 -0.18
CA GLU A 131 19.09 0.63 0.09
C GLU A 131 18.57 -0.09 1.34
N LYS A 132 17.54 0.49 1.96
CA LYS A 132 16.95 0.01 3.22
C LYS A 132 15.44 -0.12 3.07
N ASP A 133 15.04 -1.00 2.16
CA ASP A 133 13.65 -1.11 1.75
C ASP A 133 12.85 -2.04 2.65
N ALA A 134 11.56 -1.75 2.77
CA ALA A 134 10.58 -2.65 3.35
C ALA A 134 9.29 -2.63 2.53
N ILE A 135 8.74 -3.81 2.27
CA ILE A 135 7.38 -3.97 1.75
C ILE A 135 6.45 -4.10 2.95
N ILE A 136 5.37 -3.33 2.94
CA ILE A 136 4.30 -3.43 3.93
C ILE A 136 3.01 -3.80 3.19
N ILE A 137 2.41 -4.92 3.57
CA ILE A 137 1.14 -5.41 3.01
C ILE A 137 0.08 -5.26 4.11
N THR A 138 -1.00 -4.56 3.80
CA THR A 138 -2.13 -4.39 4.71
C THR A 138 -3.43 -4.17 3.92
N PHE A 139 -4.53 -4.03 4.64
CA PHE A 139 -5.88 -3.85 4.09
C PHE A 139 -6.53 -2.65 4.78
N ASP A 140 -7.42 -1.97 4.07
CA ASP A 140 -8.14 -0.80 4.57
C ASP A 140 -9.24 -1.18 5.56
N GLU A 141 -9.89 -2.33 5.35
CA GLU A 141 -10.97 -2.84 6.20
C GLU A 141 -11.05 -4.37 6.23
N ASP A 142 -11.79 -4.90 7.21
CA ASP A 142 -12.15 -6.31 7.21
C ASP A 142 -13.53 -6.54 6.59
N ASN A 143 -13.71 -7.72 6.01
CA ASN A 143 -15.02 -8.24 5.67
C ASN A 143 -15.07 -9.73 6.02
N ASN A 144 -15.85 -10.09 7.03
CA ASN A 144 -16.09 -11.50 7.36
C ASN A 144 -17.45 -11.96 6.81
N ASN A 145 -17.40 -12.79 5.78
CA ASN A 145 -18.55 -13.53 5.26
C ASN A 145 -18.55 -15.03 5.63
N LEU A 146 -17.60 -15.49 6.45
CA LEU A 146 -17.48 -16.88 6.92
C LEU A 146 -18.35 -17.18 8.15
N SER A 147 -19.20 -16.25 8.58
CA SER A 147 -20.19 -16.45 9.64
C SER A 147 -21.53 -15.80 9.28
N LEU A 148 -22.62 -16.27 9.89
CA LEU A 148 -24.00 -15.82 9.60
C LEU A 148 -24.22 -14.35 9.99
N GLY A 149 -23.85 -13.42 9.11
CA GLY A 149 -24.15 -12.00 9.23
C GLY A 149 -23.02 -11.14 8.65
N PHE A 150 -23.38 -9.95 8.18
CA PHE A 150 -22.42 -8.88 7.88
C PHE A 150 -21.59 -8.62 9.15
N GLY A 151 -20.35 -9.09 9.17
CA GLY A 151 -19.47 -9.02 10.33
C GLY A 151 -18.22 -8.24 10.00
N ASN A 152 -18.14 -7.02 10.51
CA ASN A 152 -16.86 -6.34 10.74
C ASN A 152 -16.30 -6.93 12.04
N GLU A 153 -15.10 -7.53 12.02
CA GLU A 153 -14.43 -8.11 13.20
C GLU A 153 -13.66 -7.05 14.01
N GLY A 154 -14.03 -5.78 13.85
CA GLY A 154 -13.37 -4.63 14.43
C GLY A 154 -12.26 -4.04 13.55
N ASN A 155 -12.30 -4.29 12.23
CA ASN A 155 -11.23 -3.97 11.28
C ASN A 155 -9.90 -4.62 11.67
N HIS A 156 -9.97 -5.89 12.07
CA HIS A 156 -8.78 -6.66 12.40
C HIS A 156 -8.16 -7.25 11.14
N VAL A 157 -7.32 -6.46 10.49
CA VAL A 157 -6.71 -6.78 9.20
C VAL A 157 -5.28 -7.31 9.35
N PRO A 158 -4.81 -8.17 8.41
CA PRO A 158 -3.41 -8.54 8.35
C PRO A 158 -2.49 -7.33 8.13
N MET A 159 -1.30 -7.39 8.73
CA MET A 159 -0.19 -6.49 8.48
C MET A 159 1.10 -7.29 8.40
N ILE A 160 1.70 -7.32 7.21
CA ILE A 160 2.91 -8.08 6.91
C ILE A 160 4.01 -7.10 6.55
N VAL A 161 5.16 -7.22 7.21
CA VAL A 161 6.34 -6.38 6.96
C VAL A 161 7.47 -7.28 6.48
N ILE A 162 8.00 -6.99 5.28
CA ILE A 162 9.09 -7.74 4.65
C ILE A 162 10.25 -6.77 4.45
N PRO A 163 11.34 -6.87 5.23
CA PRO A 163 12.52 -6.03 5.04
C PRO A 163 13.51 -6.63 4.03
N ASN A 164 14.20 -5.79 3.26
CA ASN A 164 15.34 -6.21 2.46
C ASN A 164 16.60 -6.42 3.35
N GLN A 165 17.69 -6.89 2.75
CA GLN A 165 18.93 -7.16 3.49
C GLN A 165 19.56 -5.90 4.12
N GLY A 166 19.46 -4.76 3.47
CA GLY A 166 20.00 -3.48 3.97
C GLY A 166 19.16 -2.93 5.13
N ALA A 167 17.84 -3.06 5.09
CA ALA A 167 16.93 -2.71 6.18
C ALA A 167 17.23 -3.53 7.44
N ILE A 168 17.57 -4.81 7.30
CA ILE A 168 17.98 -5.67 8.42
C ILE A 168 19.35 -5.25 8.98
N THR A 169 20.35 -5.07 8.11
CA THR A 169 21.76 -4.93 8.54
C THR A 169 22.15 -3.50 8.89
N LEU A 170 21.54 -2.52 8.24
CA LEU A 170 21.84 -1.09 8.37
C LEU A 170 20.65 -0.31 8.93
N GLY A 171 19.41 -0.78 8.70
CA GLY A 171 18.18 -0.15 9.18
C GLY A 171 17.70 -0.62 10.55
N GLY A 172 18.28 -1.70 11.09
CA GLY A 172 17.92 -2.24 12.40
C GLY A 172 16.63 -3.07 12.42
N MET A 173 16.05 -3.40 11.26
CA MET A 173 14.86 -4.24 11.21
C MET A 173 15.16 -5.68 11.64
N GLN A 174 14.14 -6.34 12.18
CA GLN A 174 14.24 -7.75 12.56
C GLN A 174 14.26 -8.66 11.33
N SER A 175 14.96 -9.79 11.46
CA SER A 175 15.12 -10.78 10.39
C SER A 175 14.40 -12.08 10.75
N GLY A 176 13.92 -12.80 9.74
CA GLY A 176 13.25 -14.09 9.92
C GLY A 176 11.75 -13.96 10.14
N ASN A 177 11.08 -15.10 10.26
CA ASN A 177 9.64 -15.15 10.44
C ASN A 177 9.27 -15.06 11.93
N PHE A 178 8.47 -14.06 12.28
CA PHE A 178 7.89 -13.92 13.61
C PHE A 178 6.54 -13.20 13.52
N THR A 179 5.81 -13.23 14.63
CA THR A 179 4.57 -12.47 14.83
C THR A 179 4.68 -11.68 16.13
N THR A 180 3.94 -10.59 16.22
CA THR A 180 3.76 -9.82 17.47
C THR A 180 2.28 -9.71 17.76
N ASP A 181 1.93 -9.74 19.05
CA ASP A 181 0.57 -9.52 19.56
C ASP A 181 0.37 -8.07 20.02
N ASP A 182 1.35 -7.18 19.77
CA ASP A 182 1.23 -5.75 20.06
C ASP A 182 0.07 -5.14 19.28
N TYR A 183 -0.63 -4.20 19.93
CA TYR A 183 -1.75 -3.50 19.29
C TYR A 183 -1.23 -2.38 18.36
N TYR A 184 -1.48 -2.54 17.06
CA TYR A 184 -1.24 -1.53 16.03
C TYR A 184 -2.50 -1.29 15.21
N ASN A 185 -2.63 -0.09 14.64
CA ASN A 185 -3.67 0.29 13.69
C ASN A 185 -3.05 1.07 12.52
N GLN A 186 -3.86 1.54 11.56
CA GLN A 186 -3.32 2.28 10.41
C GLN A 186 -2.61 3.60 10.78
N TYR A 187 -2.93 4.20 11.93
CA TYR A 187 -2.18 5.35 12.44
C TYR A 187 -0.81 4.94 13.00
N SER A 188 -0.68 3.75 13.58
CA SER A 188 0.62 3.17 13.94
C SER A 188 1.49 2.96 12.71
N LEU A 189 0.91 2.51 11.59
CA LEU A 189 1.62 2.41 10.32
C LEU A 189 2.07 3.80 9.82
N MET A 190 1.18 4.79 9.83
CA MET A 190 1.52 6.17 9.43
C MET A 190 2.69 6.72 10.27
N ALA A 191 2.60 6.64 11.60
CA ALA A 191 3.67 7.08 12.51
C ALA A 191 5.00 6.34 12.24
N THR A 192 4.94 5.06 11.88
CA THR A 192 6.12 4.27 11.51
C THR A 192 6.74 4.76 10.21
N ILE A 193 5.95 5.06 9.18
CA ILE A 193 6.41 5.60 7.89
C ILE A 193 7.07 6.97 8.09
N GLU A 194 6.44 7.84 8.88
CA GLU A 194 6.97 9.16 9.24
C GLU A 194 8.33 9.06 9.96
N ASP A 195 8.45 8.12 10.90
CA ASP A 195 9.70 7.86 11.62
C ASP A 195 10.78 7.19 10.75
N ALA A 196 10.40 6.35 9.80
CA ALA A 196 11.34 5.64 8.94
C ALA A 196 11.93 6.54 7.83
N LEU A 197 11.11 7.44 7.28
CA LEU A 197 11.52 8.29 6.15
C LEU A 197 12.19 9.61 6.58
N ARG A 198 12.12 9.98 7.86
CA ARG A 198 12.74 11.23 8.33
C ARG A 198 14.26 11.13 8.37
N THR A 199 14.92 12.16 7.87
CA THR A 199 16.38 12.32 7.99
C THR A 199 16.84 12.71 9.40
N SER A 200 15.93 13.27 10.21
CA SER A 200 16.13 13.63 11.61
C SER A 200 14.79 13.65 12.36
N PRO A 201 14.74 13.54 13.70
CA PRO A 201 13.50 13.63 14.46
C PRO A 201 12.69 14.88 14.10
N GLY A 202 11.42 14.69 13.70
CA GLY A 202 10.49 15.77 13.34
C GLY A 202 10.63 16.36 11.92
N THR A 203 11.42 15.76 11.02
CA THR A 203 11.49 16.22 9.61
C THR A 203 10.18 15.99 8.84
N LEU A 204 9.48 14.88 9.11
CA LEU A 204 8.10 14.67 8.70
C LEU A 204 7.21 15.00 9.89
N ALA A 205 6.33 15.99 9.72
CA ALA A 205 5.32 16.31 10.71
C ALA A 205 4.16 15.31 10.57
N PRO A 206 3.56 14.88 11.70
CA PRO A 206 2.33 14.10 11.67
C PRO A 206 1.26 14.80 10.83
N LEU A 207 0.53 14.03 10.04
CA LEU A 207 -0.62 14.50 9.27
C LEU A 207 -1.79 14.91 10.18
N THR A 208 -2.04 14.15 11.26
CA THR A 208 -3.12 14.41 12.21
C THR A 208 -2.71 14.10 13.67
N ASP A 209 -3.60 14.42 14.60
CA ASP A 209 -3.41 14.02 16.01
C ASP A 209 -3.41 12.50 16.20
N ASN A 210 -4.03 11.73 15.30
CA ASN A 210 -4.13 10.28 15.45
C ASN A 210 -2.78 9.59 15.29
N ASP A 211 -2.04 9.93 14.23
CA ASP A 211 -0.67 9.47 13.95
C ASP A 211 0.34 10.12 14.88
N MET A 212 0.17 11.41 15.25
CA MET A 212 1.02 12.05 16.26
C MET A 212 1.04 11.30 17.62
N TYR A 213 -0.09 10.71 18.01
CA TYR A 213 -0.24 9.96 19.26
C TYR A 213 -0.29 8.44 19.09
N ALA A 214 -0.16 7.94 17.86
CA ALA A 214 -0.09 6.51 17.62
C ALA A 214 1.25 5.96 18.11
N THR A 215 1.24 4.69 18.54
CA THR A 215 2.48 3.98 18.85
C THR A 215 3.05 3.43 17.55
N PRO A 216 4.28 3.82 17.13
CA PRO A 216 4.92 3.23 15.97
C PRO A 216 5.15 1.72 16.16
N MET A 217 5.28 1.00 15.05
CA MET A 217 5.42 -0.46 14.98
C MET A 217 6.83 -0.94 15.37
N ASN A 218 7.29 -0.56 16.56
CA ASN A 218 8.66 -0.78 17.02
C ASN A 218 9.04 -2.26 17.16
N ALA A 219 8.07 -3.17 17.25
CA ALA A 219 8.32 -4.61 17.29
C ALA A 219 9.03 -5.15 16.04
N PHE A 220 9.04 -4.41 14.93
CA PHE A 220 9.75 -4.80 13.71
C PHE A 220 11.20 -4.27 13.63
N TRP A 221 11.66 -3.55 14.66
CA TRP A 221 13.02 -3.04 14.82
C TRP A 221 13.72 -3.62 16.07
N LYS A 222 15.05 -3.53 16.12
CA LYS A 222 15.90 -3.98 17.24
C LYS A 222 16.35 -2.84 18.15
#